data_AF-A0A1L6TFB3-F1
#
_entry.id   AF-A0A1L6TFB3-F1
#
_cell.length_a   1.000
_cell.length_b   1.000
_cell.length_c   1.000
_cell.angle_alpha   90.00
_cell.angle_beta   90.00
_cell.angle_gamma   90.00
#
_symmetry.space_group_name_H-M   'P 1'
#
loop_
_entity.id
_entity.type
_entity.pdbx_description
1 polymer ?
#
loop_
_entity_poly.entity_id
_entity_poly.type
_entity_poly.pdbx_seq_one_letter_code
_entity_poly.pdbx_strand_id
1 'polypeptide(L)'
;MIENIKEYYFFVFSIILTLLLSLIGFFYAFSKSVPLNTISRNIFYEDVVTMINLNNDKNKKMLNEDDISHFLLVGLMSFNSKSIAVVKDKRSSKYYQLVVGDKFYGAKVITVRKNKITIKFNNKIIEINKKSR
;
A
#
# COMPACT_ATOMS: atom_id res chain seq x y z
N MET A 1 -27.59 52.11 -23.30
CA MET A 1 -26.41 51.64 -24.07
C MET A 1 -25.18 51.42 -23.19
N ILE A 2 -24.88 52.31 -22.22
CA ILE A 2 -23.73 52.17 -21.29
C ILE A 2 -23.91 51.04 -20.26
N GLU A 3 -25.13 50.75 -19.81
CA GLU A 3 -25.40 49.64 -18.86
C GLU A 3 -25.09 48.25 -19.46
N ASN A 4 -25.52 47.98 -20.69
CA ASN A 4 -25.22 46.72 -21.39
C ASN A 4 -23.71 46.47 -21.55
N ILE A 5 -22.90 47.53 -21.66
CA ILE A 5 -21.45 47.42 -21.76
C ILE A 5 -20.85 46.95 -20.43
N LYS A 6 -21.33 47.47 -19.29
CA LYS A 6 -20.89 47.05 -17.95
C LYS A 6 -21.29 45.60 -17.65
N GLU A 7 -22.49 45.21 -18.02
CA GLU A 7 -22.99 43.83 -17.87
C GLU A 7 -22.16 42.85 -18.72
N TYR A 8 -21.79 43.24 -19.94
CA TYR A 8 -20.94 42.43 -20.80
C TYR A 8 -19.53 42.23 -20.20
N TYR A 9 -18.90 43.27 -19.66
CA TYR A 9 -17.62 43.14 -18.98
C TYR A 9 -17.71 42.29 -17.72
N PHE A 10 -18.79 42.42 -16.95
CA PHE A 10 -19.02 41.60 -15.75
C PHE A 10 -19.22 40.11 -16.10
N PHE A 11 -19.93 39.83 -17.19
CA PHE A 11 -20.13 38.47 -17.70
C PHE A 11 -18.81 37.83 -18.15
N VAL A 12 -18.02 38.55 -18.96
CA VAL A 12 -16.70 38.09 -19.42
C VAL A 12 -15.75 37.86 -18.25
N PHE A 13 -15.73 38.77 -17.27
CA PHE A 13 -14.95 38.61 -16.05
C PHE A 13 -15.34 37.34 -15.28
N SER A 14 -16.63 37.08 -15.13
CA SER A 14 -17.14 35.89 -14.43
C SER A 14 -16.76 34.58 -15.13
N ILE A 15 -16.79 34.55 -16.46
CA ILE A 15 -16.34 33.39 -17.25
C ILE A 15 -14.85 33.14 -17.02
N ILE A 16 -14.02 34.18 -17.13
CA ILE A 16 -12.56 34.05 -16.96
C ILE A 16 -12.23 33.57 -15.55
N LEU A 17 -12.89 34.12 -14.52
CA LEU A 17 -12.69 33.73 -13.14
C LEU A 17 -13.07 32.26 -12.89
N THR A 18 -14.20 31.81 -13.43
CA THR A 18 -14.66 30.42 -13.29
C THR A 18 -13.70 29.45 -13.95
N LEU A 19 -13.18 29.81 -15.12
CA LEU A 19 -12.22 29.00 -15.87
C LEU A 19 -10.88 28.86 -15.13
N LEU A 20 -10.39 29.96 -14.53
CA LEU A 20 -9.19 29.96 -13.67
C LEU A 20 -9.36 29.06 -12.44
N LEU A 21 -10.50 29.14 -11.74
CA LEU A 21 -10.77 28.31 -10.57
C LEU A 21 -10.84 26.81 -10.92
N SER A 22 -11.44 26.48 -12.07
CA SER A 22 -11.48 25.11 -12.58
C SER A 22 -10.07 24.56 -12.89
N LEU A 23 -9.21 25.38 -13.50
CA LEU A 23 -7.82 25.00 -13.80
C LEU A 23 -7.02 24.75 -12.53
N ILE A 24 -7.16 25.60 -11.51
CA ILE A 24 -6.49 25.40 -10.22
C ILE A 24 -6.96 24.09 -9.58
N GLY A 25 -8.27 23.83 -9.57
CA GLY A 25 -8.82 22.56 -9.08
C GLY A 25 -8.29 21.34 -9.82
N PHE A 26 -8.18 21.42 -11.15
CA PHE A 26 -7.60 20.37 -11.98
C PHE A 26 -6.14 20.09 -11.65
N PHE A 27 -5.28 21.12 -11.58
CA PHE A 27 -3.87 20.94 -11.21
C PHE A 27 -3.68 20.43 -9.79
N TYR A 28 -4.56 20.84 -8.87
CA TYR A 28 -4.52 20.37 -7.49
C TYR A 28 -4.92 18.89 -7.38
N ALA A 29 -5.92 18.46 -8.15
CA ALA A 29 -6.29 17.04 -8.26
C ALA A 29 -5.19 16.22 -8.93
N PHE A 30 -4.56 16.75 -9.98
CA PHE A 30 -3.49 16.06 -10.71
C PHE A 30 -2.21 15.93 -9.86
N SER A 31 -1.83 16.97 -9.11
CA SER A 31 -0.65 16.94 -8.23
C SER A 31 -0.80 16.01 -7.03
N LYS A 32 -2.04 15.79 -6.54
CA LYS A 32 -2.35 14.80 -5.50
C LYS A 32 -2.63 13.40 -6.05
N SER A 33 -2.79 13.26 -7.36
CA SER A 33 -3.03 11.95 -7.96
C SER A 33 -1.74 11.14 -7.93
N VAL A 34 -1.80 9.95 -7.32
CA VAL A 34 -0.69 9.00 -7.33
C VAL A 34 -0.42 8.62 -8.79
N PRO A 35 0.82 8.77 -9.30
CA PRO A 35 1.12 8.45 -10.68
C PRO A 35 0.72 7.00 -11.00
N LEU A 36 -0.15 6.81 -12.00
CA LEU A 36 -0.64 5.48 -12.42
C LEU A 36 0.49 4.52 -12.80
N ASN A 37 1.68 5.04 -13.13
CA ASN A 37 2.90 4.30 -13.44
C ASN A 37 3.69 3.85 -12.19
N THR A 38 3.34 4.34 -10.99
CA THR A 38 3.97 3.94 -9.71
C THR A 38 3.18 2.89 -8.93
N ILE A 39 1.95 2.58 -9.35
CA ILE A 39 1.23 1.41 -8.85
C ILE A 39 1.84 0.21 -9.55
N SER A 40 2.72 -0.53 -8.86
CA SER A 40 3.27 -1.78 -9.34
C SER A 40 2.13 -2.81 -9.50
N ARG A 41 1.45 -2.76 -10.65
CA ARG A 41 0.37 -3.67 -11.02
C ARG A 41 0.83 -5.13 -11.09
N ASN A 42 2.15 -5.38 -11.16
CA ASN A 42 2.73 -6.72 -11.19
C ASN A 42 2.52 -7.59 -9.94
N ILE A 43 1.92 -7.09 -8.85
CA ILE A 43 1.58 -7.94 -7.70
C ILE A 43 0.17 -8.55 -7.85
N PHE A 44 -0.64 -8.08 -8.81
CA PHE A 44 -2.06 -8.41 -8.92
C PHE A 44 -2.44 -9.24 -10.16
N TYR A 45 -1.47 -9.64 -11.00
CA TYR A 45 -1.70 -10.38 -12.26
C TYR A 45 -1.14 -11.82 -12.25
N GLU A 46 -0.94 -12.43 -11.08
CA GLU A 46 -0.98 -13.90 -11.00
C GLU A 46 -2.40 -14.28 -10.56
N ASP A 47 -3.08 -15.05 -11.42
CA ASP A 47 -4.49 -15.41 -11.29
C ASP A 47 -4.86 -15.85 -9.86
N VAL A 48 -5.84 -15.14 -9.28
CA VAL A 48 -6.47 -15.47 -7.99
C VAL A 48 -5.53 -15.43 -6.78
N VAL A 49 -4.68 -14.40 -6.67
CA VAL A 49 -4.01 -14.09 -5.40
C VAL A 49 -5.02 -13.48 -4.41
N THR A 50 -5.68 -14.33 -3.62
CA THR A 50 -6.41 -13.87 -2.43
C THR A 50 -5.38 -13.37 -1.41
N MET A 51 -5.20 -12.05 -1.31
CA MET A 51 -4.51 -11.45 -0.18
C MET A 51 -5.31 -11.72 1.08
N ILE A 52 -4.75 -12.49 2.01
CA ILE A 52 -5.43 -12.85 3.25
C ILE A 52 -5.03 -11.84 4.31
N ASN A 53 -6.02 -11.08 4.77
CA ASN A 53 -5.88 -10.35 6.03
C ASN A 53 -5.77 -11.40 7.15
N LEU A 54 -4.75 -11.30 7.99
CA LEU A 54 -4.51 -12.23 9.11
C LEU A 54 -5.70 -12.35 10.06
N ASN A 55 -6.56 -11.33 10.13
CA ASN A 55 -7.77 -11.40 10.94
C ASN A 55 -8.82 -12.39 10.37
N ASN A 56 -8.77 -12.68 9.06
CA ASN A 56 -9.73 -13.55 8.38
C ASN A 56 -9.22 -14.99 8.12
N ASP A 57 -7.96 -15.33 8.45
CA ASP A 57 -7.46 -16.70 8.27
C ASP A 57 -7.94 -17.61 9.42
N LYS A 58 -8.85 -18.54 9.13
CA LYS A 58 -9.35 -19.54 10.10
C LYS A 58 -8.40 -20.72 10.30
N ASN A 59 -7.38 -20.89 9.44
CA ASN A 59 -6.45 -22.02 9.45
C ASN A 59 -5.07 -21.63 10.01
N LYS A 60 -5.05 -20.91 11.14
CA LYS A 60 -3.80 -20.49 11.81
C LYS A 60 -3.09 -21.71 12.41
N LYS A 61 -2.17 -22.31 11.66
CA LYS A 61 -1.15 -23.21 12.23
C LYS A 61 -0.10 -22.37 12.97
N MET A 62 0.49 -22.91 14.03
CA MET A 62 1.69 -22.31 14.62
C MET A 62 2.89 -22.61 13.72
N LEU A 63 3.75 -21.61 13.51
CA LEU A 63 5.03 -21.77 12.84
C LEU A 63 5.92 -22.74 13.64
N ASN A 64 6.48 -23.75 12.98
CA ASN A 64 7.74 -24.35 13.44
C ASN A 64 8.93 -23.55 12.88
N GLU A 65 10.10 -23.63 13.52
CA GLU A 65 11.29 -22.86 13.11
C GLU A 65 11.68 -23.13 11.65
N ASP A 66 11.53 -24.38 11.18
CA ASP A 66 11.82 -24.79 9.80
C ASP A 66 10.88 -24.17 8.77
N ASP A 67 9.66 -23.81 9.18
CA ASP A 67 8.64 -23.24 8.30
C ASP A 67 9.00 -21.82 7.85
N ILE A 68 9.85 -21.12 8.60
CA ILE A 68 10.17 -19.71 8.35
C ILE A 68 10.93 -19.52 7.04
N SER A 69 11.75 -20.49 6.67
CA SER A 69 12.51 -20.52 5.40
C SER A 69 11.61 -20.47 4.14
N HIS A 70 10.35 -20.86 4.30
CA HIS A 70 9.37 -20.86 3.22
C HIS A 70 8.70 -19.51 3.03
N PHE A 71 8.89 -18.56 3.94
CA PHE A 71 8.38 -17.21 3.77
C PHE A 71 9.39 -16.33 3.06
N LEU A 72 8.88 -15.47 2.19
CA LEU A 72 9.68 -14.54 1.44
C LEU A 72 9.09 -13.14 1.55
N LEU A 73 9.90 -12.18 1.96
CA LEU A 73 9.53 -10.77 1.83
C LEU A 73 9.54 -10.40 0.34
N VAL A 74 8.37 -10.11 -0.22
CA VAL A 74 8.22 -9.75 -1.64
C VAL A 74 8.25 -8.24 -1.82
N GLY A 75 7.58 -7.51 -0.94
CA GLY A 75 7.41 -6.07 -1.09
C GLY A 75 7.07 -5.37 0.21
N LEU A 76 7.06 -4.05 0.13
CA LEU A 76 6.66 -3.15 1.21
C LEU A 76 5.72 -2.12 0.65
N MET A 77 4.70 -1.81 1.44
CA MET A 77 3.75 -0.75 1.19
C MET A 77 3.81 0.22 2.36
N SER A 78 3.57 1.50 2.11
CA SER A 78 3.43 2.52 3.16
C SER A 78 2.02 3.06 3.08
N PHE A 79 1.30 3.02 4.20
CA PHE A 79 -0.05 3.56 4.29
C PHE A 79 -0.22 4.28 5.62
N ASN A 80 -0.67 5.54 5.60
CA ASN A 80 -0.83 6.38 6.80
C ASN A 80 0.40 6.36 7.71
N SER A 81 1.61 6.52 7.13
CA SER A 81 2.90 6.47 7.82
C SER A 81 3.23 5.12 8.49
N LYS A 82 2.45 4.06 8.24
CA LYS A 82 2.73 2.70 8.70
C LYS A 82 3.36 1.90 7.57
N SER A 83 4.45 1.20 7.90
CA SER A 83 5.08 0.24 6.99
C SER A 83 4.36 -1.11 7.06
N ILE A 84 3.88 -1.56 5.91
CA ILE A 84 3.19 -2.84 5.72
C ILE A 84 4.10 -3.73 4.89
N ALA A 85 4.44 -4.90 5.41
CA ALA A 85 5.25 -5.89 4.73
C ALA A 85 4.36 -6.87 3.98
N VAL A 86 4.72 -7.21 2.74
CA VAL A 86 4.04 -8.24 1.95
C VAL A 86 4.93 -9.48 1.91
N VAL A 87 4.46 -10.54 2.54
CA VAL A 87 5.17 -11.82 2.67
C VAL A 87 4.45 -12.88 1.86
N LYS A 88 5.18 -13.58 0.98
CA LYS A 88 4.69 -14.76 0.26
C LYS A 88 5.09 -16.01 1.01
N ASP A 89 4.13 -16.89 1.26
CA ASP A 89 4.40 -18.28 1.62
C ASP A 89 4.68 -19.06 0.32
N LYS A 90 5.90 -19.59 0.18
CA LYS A 90 6.31 -20.38 -0.99
C LYS A 90 5.58 -21.71 -1.09
N ARG A 91 5.04 -22.26 0.00
CA ARG A 91 4.34 -23.56 0.03
C ARG A 91 2.92 -23.44 -0.49
N SER A 92 2.21 -22.41 -0.03
CA SER A 92 0.79 -22.22 -0.33
C SER A 92 0.53 -21.19 -1.43
N SER A 93 1.58 -20.53 -1.94
CA SER A 93 1.48 -19.39 -2.87
C SER A 93 0.62 -18.23 -2.34
N LYS A 94 0.33 -18.21 -1.03
CA LYS A 94 -0.46 -17.16 -0.38
C LYS A 94 0.39 -15.94 -0.06
N TYR A 95 -0.27 -14.79 -0.05
CA TYR A 95 0.34 -13.51 0.29
C TYR A 95 -0.32 -12.96 1.56
N TYR A 96 0.54 -12.51 2.47
CA TYR A 96 0.18 -11.99 3.78
C TYR A 96 0.65 -10.55 3.91
N GLN A 97 -0.22 -9.70 4.46
CA GLN A 97 0.12 -8.35 4.85
C GLN A 97 0.44 -8.33 6.34
N LEU A 98 1.64 -7.87 6.69
CA LEU A 98 2.14 -7.84 8.06
C LEU A 98 2.48 -6.43 8.49
N VAL A 99 2.00 -6.04 9.66
CA VAL A 99 2.33 -4.77 10.33
C VAL A 99 3.03 -5.07 11.66
N VAL A 100 3.82 -4.12 12.15
CA VAL A 100 4.41 -4.21 13.48
C VAL A 100 3.31 -4.42 14.53
N GLY A 101 3.48 -5.44 15.36
CA GLY A 101 2.52 -5.83 16.39
C GLY A 101 1.65 -7.03 16.01
N ASP A 102 1.53 -7.36 14.72
CA ASP A 102 0.71 -8.48 14.26
C ASP A 102 1.24 -9.82 14.78
N LYS A 103 0.31 -10.75 15.04
CA LYS A 103 0.63 -12.16 15.33
C LYS A 103 0.54 -12.95 14.02
N PHE A 104 1.70 -13.29 13.46
CA PHE A 104 1.86 -14.09 12.26
C PHE A 104 2.22 -15.53 12.65
N TYR A 105 1.30 -16.48 12.46
CA TYR A 105 1.48 -17.90 12.80
C TYR A 105 2.04 -18.14 14.23
N GLY A 106 1.56 -17.37 15.21
CA GLY A 106 2.02 -17.45 16.60
C GLY A 106 3.27 -16.63 16.94
N ALA A 107 3.98 -16.08 15.95
CA ALA A 107 5.09 -15.16 16.14
C ALA A 107 4.62 -13.70 16.10
N LYS A 108 5.20 -12.83 16.94
CA LYS A 108 4.89 -11.39 16.94
C LYS A 108 5.83 -10.64 15.99
N VAL A 109 5.30 -9.84 15.08
CA VAL A 109 6.09 -8.96 14.22
C VAL A 109 6.64 -7.80 15.05
N ILE A 110 7.97 -7.67 15.13
CA ILE A 110 8.64 -6.62 15.91
C ILE A 110 9.02 -5.45 15.00
N THR A 111 9.64 -5.72 13.86
CA THR A 111 10.11 -4.68 12.96
C THR A 111 9.88 -5.05 11.50
N VAL A 112 9.58 -4.02 10.71
CA VAL A 112 9.43 -4.10 9.26
C VAL A 112 10.41 -3.10 8.66
N ARG A 113 11.39 -3.58 7.89
CA ARG A 113 12.42 -2.77 7.21
C ARG A 113 12.43 -3.06 5.72
N LYS A 114 13.09 -2.18 4.94
CA LYS A 114 13.18 -2.25 3.46
C LYS A 114 13.51 -3.65 2.91
N ASN A 115 14.41 -4.35 3.58
CA ASN A 115 14.98 -5.61 3.09
C ASN A 115 14.71 -6.81 4.01
N LYS A 116 14.11 -6.59 5.19
CA LYS A 116 13.86 -7.67 6.15
C LYS A 116 12.69 -7.38 7.08
N ILE A 117 12.06 -8.45 7.56
CA ILE A 117 11.10 -8.42 8.66
C ILE A 117 11.71 -9.20 9.82
N THR A 118 11.54 -8.69 11.03
CA THR A 118 11.94 -9.38 12.25
C THR A 118 10.71 -9.79 13.04
N ILE A 119 10.61 -11.08 13.34
CA ILE A 119 9.54 -11.69 14.14
C ILE A 119 10.11 -12.29 15.42
N LYS A 120 9.36 -12.24 16.52
CA LYS A 120 9.69 -12.91 17.79
C LYS A 120 8.79 -14.12 18.00
N PHE A 121 9.41 -15.28 18.21
CA PHE A 121 8.72 -16.52 18.51
C PHE A 121 9.45 -17.23 19.65
N ASN A 122 8.75 -17.60 20.73
CA ASN A 122 9.31 -18.30 21.88
C ASN A 122 10.68 -17.75 22.37
N ASN A 123 10.74 -16.43 22.56
CA ASN A 123 11.96 -15.68 22.91
C ASN A 123 13.12 -15.67 21.91
N LYS A 124 13.01 -16.37 20.77
CA LYS A 124 13.94 -16.24 19.64
C LYS A 124 13.52 -15.13 18.70
N ILE A 125 14.51 -14.48 18.10
CA ILE A 125 14.34 -13.48 17.05
C ILE A 125 14.64 -14.15 15.72
N ILE A 126 13.73 -14.02 14.76
CA ILE A 126 13.84 -14.67 13.47
C ILE A 126 13.64 -13.63 12.37
N GLU A 127 14.46 -13.71 11.33
CA GLU A 127 14.50 -12.73 10.24
C GLU A 127 14.01 -13.35 8.94
N ILE A 128 13.06 -12.68 8.28
CA ILE A 128 12.60 -13.00 6.93
C ILE A 128 13.19 -11.96 5.99
N ASN A 129 14.11 -12.39 5.13
CA ASN A 129 14.81 -11.52 4.21
C ASN A 129 14.08 -11.38 2.87
N LYS A 130 14.26 -10.22 2.24
CA LYS A 130 13.90 -10.01 0.83
C LYS A 130 14.86 -10.84 -0.04
N LYS A 131 14.32 -11.50 -1.07
CA LYS A 131 15.17 -12.21 -2.03
C LYS A 131 16.09 -11.17 -2.69
N SER A 132 17.41 -11.32 -2.50
CA SER A 132 18.36 -10.61 -3.37
C SER A 132 18.18 -11.18 -4.77
N ARG A 133 18.07 -10.28 -5.76
CA ARG A 133 18.23 -10.69 -7.16
C ARG A 133 19.64 -11.24 -7.36
#